data_AF-E9FMS7-F1
#
_entry.id   AF-E9FMS7-F1
#
_cell.length_a   1.000
_cell.length_b   1.000
_cell.length_c   1.000
_cell.angle_alpha   90.00
_cell.angle_beta   90.00
_cell.angle_gamma   90.00
#
_symmetry.space_group_name_H-M   'P 1'
#
loop_
_entity.id
_entity.type
_entity.pdbx_description
1 polymer ?
#
loop_
_entity_poly.entity_id
_entity_poly.type
_entity_poly.pdbx_seq_one_letter_code
_entity_poly.pdbx_strand_id
1 'polypeptide(L)'
;MLQQNNQNQIYVNPQLSNTFQLEVAKRLSKSMADNQALELLASDILYKVGNLALTQTEILKNTPEAKAYTDYILKAFTYYATEKMK
;
A
#
# COMPACT_ATOMS: atom_id res chain seq x y z
N MET A 1 -68.37 -3.94 -1.92
CA MET A 1 -67.18 -3.09 -2.15
C MET A 1 -66.49 -2.87 -0.82
N LEU A 2 -65.20 -3.20 -0.73
CA LEU A 2 -64.13 -2.43 -0.06
C LEU A 2 -62.84 -3.27 -0.18
N GLN A 3 -61.99 -2.88 -1.12
CA GLN A 3 -60.64 -3.41 -1.32
C GLN A 3 -59.74 -2.94 -0.17
N GLN A 4 -58.87 -3.81 0.37
CA GLN A 4 -57.73 -3.36 1.17
C GLN A 4 -56.44 -4.12 0.81
N ASN A 5 -55.67 -3.44 -0.05
CA ASN A 5 -54.22 -3.27 -0.06
C ASN A 5 -53.30 -4.44 0.29
N ASN A 6 -52.78 -5.07 -0.78
CA ASN A 6 -51.48 -5.72 -0.79
C ASN A 6 -50.37 -4.68 -0.62
N GLN A 7 -49.85 -4.49 0.59
CA GLN A 7 -48.54 -3.86 0.77
C GLN A 7 -47.48 -4.96 0.84
N ASN A 8 -46.70 -5.04 -0.24
CA ASN A 8 -45.59 -5.95 -0.43
C ASN A 8 -44.62 -5.92 0.76
N GLN A 9 -44.64 -6.97 1.58
CA GLN A 9 -43.54 -7.24 2.49
C GLN A 9 -42.33 -7.60 1.64
N ILE A 10 -41.36 -6.69 1.53
CA ILE A 10 -40.04 -7.03 1.00
C ILE A 10 -39.43 -8.02 1.99
N TYR A 11 -39.53 -9.31 1.67
CA TYR A 11 -38.78 -10.37 2.35
C TYR A 11 -37.30 -10.09 2.12
N VAL A 12 -36.65 -9.42 3.07
CA VAL A 12 -35.21 -9.28 3.09
C VAL A 12 -34.66 -10.66 3.41
N ASN A 13 -34.20 -11.40 2.39
CA ASN A 13 -33.65 -12.73 2.59
C ASN A 13 -32.33 -12.59 3.38
N PRO A 14 -32.26 -13.07 4.64
CA PRO A 14 -31.08 -12.90 5.47
C PRO A 14 -29.84 -13.65 4.93
N GLN A 15 -30.02 -14.61 4.01
CA GLN A 15 -28.91 -15.27 3.32
C GLN A 15 -28.24 -14.37 2.27
N LEU A 16 -29.00 -13.45 1.64
CA LEU A 16 -28.46 -12.49 0.67
C LEU A 16 -27.62 -11.42 1.38
N SER A 17 -28.04 -10.95 2.57
CA SER A 17 -27.23 -10.04 3.40
C SER A 17 -25.95 -10.69 3.90
N ASN A 18 -25.97 -11.97 4.26
CA ASN A 18 -24.77 -12.71 4.68
C ASN A 18 -23.77 -12.89 3.51
N THR A 19 -24.27 -13.25 2.32
CA THR A 19 -23.43 -13.40 1.12
C THR A 19 -22.82 -12.07 0.68
N PHE A 20 -23.61 -10.99 0.72
CA PHE A 20 -23.14 -9.65 0.41
C PHE A 20 -22.08 -9.17 1.41
N GLN A 21 -22.32 -9.34 2.72
CA GLN A 21 -21.36 -9.00 3.77
C GLN A 21 -20.06 -9.80 3.64
N LEU A 22 -20.15 -11.09 3.30
CA LEU A 22 -18.98 -11.94 3.05
C LEU A 22 -18.17 -11.46 1.85
N GLU A 23 -18.82 -11.07 0.76
CA GLU A 23 -18.15 -10.52 -0.43
C GLU A 23 -17.45 -9.19 -0.12
N VAL A 24 -18.12 -8.30 0.63
CA VAL A 24 -17.51 -7.06 1.12
C VAL A 24 -16.29 -7.34 2.00
N ALA A 25 -16.39 -8.28 2.95
CA ALA A 25 -15.30 -8.65 3.83
C ALA A 25 -14.09 -9.24 3.06
N LYS A 26 -14.34 -10.04 2.01
CA LYS A 26 -13.28 -10.57 1.14
C LYS A 26 -12.56 -9.46 0.38
N ARG A 27 -13.29 -8.51 -0.18
CA ARG A 27 -12.70 -7.35 -0.89
C ARG A 27 -11.88 -6.48 0.05
N LEU A 28 -12.41 -6.21 1.24
CA LEU A 28 -11.70 -5.45 2.27
C LEU A 28 -10.41 -6.18 2.68
N SER A 29 -10.47 -7.48 2.96
CA SER A 29 -9.31 -8.29 3.33
C SER A 29 -8.23 -8.27 2.24
N LYS A 30 -8.62 -8.42 0.97
CA LYS A 30 -7.69 -8.31 -0.17
C LYS A 30 -7.03 -6.93 -0.22
N SER A 31 -7.81 -5.86 -0.13
CA SER A 31 -7.28 -4.49 -0.13
C SER A 31 -6.35 -4.22 1.06
N MET A 32 -6.64 -4.78 2.24
CA MET A 32 -5.78 -4.65 3.42
C MET A 32 -4.46 -5.37 3.22
N ALA A 33 -4.47 -6.59 2.64
CA ALA A 33 -3.25 -7.32 2.34
C ALA A 33 -2.37 -6.58 1.32
N ASP A 34 -2.99 -6.01 0.27
CA ASP A 34 -2.29 -5.20 -0.72
C ASP A 34 -1.65 -3.95 -0.06
N ASN A 35 -2.38 -3.26 0.82
CA ASN A 35 -1.86 -2.11 1.57
C ASN A 35 -0.71 -2.50 2.52
N GLN A 36 -0.82 -3.60 3.25
CA GLN A 36 0.24 -4.08 4.15
C GLN A 36 1.52 -4.42 3.38
N ALA A 37 1.40 -5.01 2.19
CA ALA A 37 2.55 -5.29 1.33
C ALA A 37 3.24 -3.99 0.90
N LEU A 38 2.48 -2.95 0.54
CA LEU A 38 3.01 -1.63 0.19
C LEU A 38 3.70 -0.95 1.39
N GLU A 39 3.12 -1.03 2.59
CA GLU A 39 3.72 -0.48 3.81
C GLU A 39 5.04 -1.16 4.18
N LEU A 40 5.11 -2.49 4.04
CA LEU A 40 6.36 -3.25 4.25
C LEU A 40 7.43 -2.84 3.23
N LEU A 41 7.05 -2.74 1.95
CA LEU A 41 7.96 -2.31 0.90
C LEU A 41 8.46 -0.88 1.13
N ALA A 42 7.57 0.05 1.49
CA ALA A 42 7.93 1.43 1.82
C ALA A 42 8.94 1.48 2.97
N SER A 43 8.70 0.70 4.02
CA SER A 43 9.59 0.63 5.20
C SER A 43 10.98 0.09 4.84
N ASP A 44 11.06 -0.97 4.04
CA ASP A 44 12.34 -1.53 3.55
C ASP A 44 13.09 -0.52 2.66
N ILE A 45 12.38 0.18 1.76
CA ILE A 45 12.97 1.22 0.91
C ILE A 45 13.56 2.34 1.77
N LEU A 46 12.79 2.88 2.72
CA LEU A 46 13.26 3.95 3.61
C LEU A 46 14.48 3.52 4.43
N TYR A 47 14.47 2.29 4.96
CA TYR A 47 15.61 1.73 5.68
C TYR A 47 16.86 1.67 4.81
N LYS A 48 16.75 1.19 3.57
CA LYS A 48 17.88 1.10 2.63
C LYS A 48 18.38 2.46 2.18
N VAL A 49 17.49 3.41 1.89
CA VAL A 49 17.86 4.79 1.56
C VAL A 49 18.62 5.43 2.72
N GLY A 50 18.13 5.26 3.96
CA GLY A 50 18.80 5.74 5.16
C GLY A 50 20.22 5.19 5.31
N ASN A 51 20.38 3.87 5.15
CA ASN A 51 21.69 3.23 5.22
C ASN A 51 22.65 3.71 4.12
N LEU A 52 22.17 3.88 2.89
CA LEU A 52 22.99 4.42 1.80
C LEU A 52 23.44 5.86 2.07
N ALA A 53 22.59 6.69 2.68
CA ALA A 53 22.95 8.06 3.07
C ALA A 53 24.01 8.08 4.19
N LEU A 54 23.95 7.15 5.14
CA LEU A 54 24.98 6.98 6.16
C LEU A 54 26.31 6.55 5.52
N THR A 55 26.29 5.54 4.66
CA THR A 55 27.48 5.09 3.92
C THR A 55 28.09 6.22 3.08
N GLN A 56 27.25 7.01 2.40
CA GLN A 56 27.71 8.20 1.68
C GLN A 56 28.43 9.16 2.63
N THR A 57 27.85 9.45 3.78
CA THR A 57 28.46 10.34 4.79
C THR A 57 29.83 9.82 5.23
N GLU A 58 29.98 8.51 5.40
CA GLU A 58 31.27 7.89 5.77
C GLU A 58 32.31 7.97 4.65
N ILE A 59 31.91 7.73 3.39
CA ILE A 59 32.80 7.86 2.23
C ILE A 59 33.32 9.30 2.12
N LEU A 60 32.42 10.28 2.23
CA LEU A 60 32.76 11.69 2.03
C LEU A 60 33.68 12.28 3.11
N LYS A 61 33.83 11.63 4.27
CA LYS A 61 34.82 12.02 5.28
C LYS A 61 36.26 11.93 4.76
N ASN A 62 36.53 10.92 3.92
CA ASN A 62 37.88 10.62 3.44
C ASN A 62 38.05 10.91 1.94
N THR A 63 36.95 10.98 1.18
CA THR A 63 36.97 11.15 -0.28
C THR A 63 35.87 12.13 -0.72
N PRO A 64 36.01 13.45 -0.48
CA PRO A 64 35.00 14.45 -0.82
C PRO A 64 34.65 14.50 -2.31
N GLU A 65 35.61 14.19 -3.19
CA GLU A 65 35.43 14.15 -4.64
C GLU A 65 34.42 13.08 -5.10
N ALA A 66 34.14 12.07 -4.28
CA ALA A 66 33.16 11.03 -4.57
C ALA A 66 31.69 11.53 -4.46
N LYS A 67 31.47 12.79 -4.07
CA LYS A 67 30.13 13.35 -3.84
C LYS A 67 29.19 13.18 -5.03
N ALA A 68 29.62 13.55 -6.22
CA ALA A 68 28.75 13.47 -7.40
C ALA A 68 28.31 12.03 -7.70
N TYR A 69 29.22 11.07 -7.54
CA TYR A 69 28.95 9.65 -7.79
C TYR A 69 28.03 9.05 -6.72
N THR A 70 28.31 9.33 -5.44
CA THR A 70 27.49 8.84 -4.32
C THR A 70 26.09 9.46 -4.33
N ASP A 71 25.96 10.75 -4.67
CA ASP A 71 24.66 11.41 -4.89
C ASP A 71 23.86 10.74 -6.01
N TYR A 72 24.52 10.40 -7.13
CA TYR A 72 23.87 9.73 -8.25
C TYR A 72 23.33 8.36 -7.83
N ILE A 73 24.12 7.55 -7.13
CA ILE A 73 23.69 6.22 -6.67
C ILE A 73 22.49 6.34 -5.73
N LEU A 74 22.55 7.24 -4.74
CA LEU A 74 21.46 7.42 -3.78
C LEU A 74 20.16 7.84 -4.48
N LYS A 75 20.24 8.79 -5.42
CA LYS A 75 19.09 9.24 -6.22
C LYS A 75 18.55 8.13 -7.12
N ALA A 76 19.42 7.42 -7.82
CA ALA A 76 19.04 6.33 -8.72
C ALA A 76 18.35 5.20 -7.96
N PHE A 77 18.94 4.77 -6.84
CA PHE A 77 18.32 3.75 -5.97
C PHE A 77 16.95 4.20 -5.49
N THR A 78 16.85 5.43 -4.95
CA THR A 78 15.58 5.98 -4.45
C THR A 78 14.52 6.00 -5.56
N TYR A 79 14.88 6.48 -6.76
CA TYR A 79 13.98 6.51 -7.91
C TYR A 79 13.49 5.11 -8.28
N TYR A 80 14.41 4.19 -8.57
CA TYR A 80 14.04 2.83 -9.00
C TYR A 80 13.27 2.04 -7.93
N ALA A 81 13.56 2.29 -6.66
CA ALA A 81 12.81 1.70 -5.56
C ALA A 81 11.37 2.23 -5.51
N THR A 82 11.16 3.54 -5.66
CA THR A 82 9.80 4.12 -5.69
C THR A 82 8.99 3.70 -6.92
N GLU A 83 9.63 3.40 -8.06
CA GLU A 83 8.93 2.82 -9.21
C GLU A 83 8.32 1.45 -8.90
N LYS A 84 8.80 0.72 -7.88
CA LYS A 84 8.23 -0.57 -7.45
C LYS A 84 7.00 -0.42 -6.56
N MET A 85 6.66 0.80 -6.17
CA MET A 85 5.46 1.11 -5.38
C MET A 85 4.28 1.57 -6.24
N LYS A 86 4.48 1.69 -7.56
CA LYS A 86 3.45 2.03 -8.56
C LYS A 86 2.77 0.77 -9.08
#